data_AF-A0A7G9QQJ4-F1
#
_entry.id   AF-A0A7G9QQJ4-F1
#
_cell.length_a   1.000
_cell.length_b   1.000
_cell.length_c   1.000
_cell.angle_alpha   90.00
_cell.angle_beta   90.00
_cell.angle_gamma   90.00
#
_symmetry.space_group_name_H-M   'P 1'
#
loop_
_entity.id
_entity.type
_entity.pdbx_description
1 polymer ?
#
loop_
_entity_poly.entity_id
_entity_poly.type
_entity_poly.pdbx_seq_one_letter_code
_entity_poly.pdbx_strand_id
1 'polypeptide(L)'
;MYQFNDQFTKAASQFADAAANVNRLALQNAEKAFGLHLAAVEENLNAAFAFAGELIEVRDAEGLKAVWPKGIQIARANAERSFGAAQEAFAGTVKTNEAIGALAKSQFEQAGAQVKAEVEKATKAASKAAK
;
A
#
# COMPACT_ATOMS: atom_id res chain seq x y z
N MET A 1 42.61 -4.25 -5.25
CA MET A 1 41.62 -3.21 -5.63
C MET A 1 40.28 -3.77 -6.16
N TYR A 2 40.18 -5.03 -6.62
CA TYR A 2 38.93 -5.57 -7.18
C TYR A 2 37.82 -5.92 -6.17
N GLN A 3 38.14 -6.35 -4.94
CA GLN A 3 37.12 -6.79 -3.96
C GLN A 3 36.25 -5.65 -3.40
N PHE A 4 36.85 -4.48 -3.16
CA PHE A 4 36.12 -3.31 -2.65
C PHE A 4 35.13 -2.76 -3.68
N ASN A 5 35.52 -2.80 -4.96
CA ASN A 5 34.64 -2.39 -6.07
C ASN A 5 33.46 -3.35 -6.21
N ASP A 6 33.68 -4.66 -6.08
CA ASP A 6 32.63 -5.67 -6.21
C ASP A 6 31.62 -5.62 -5.05
N GLN A 7 32.08 -5.35 -3.82
CA GLN A 7 31.19 -5.16 -2.66
C GLN A 7 30.39 -3.86 -2.74
N PHE A 8 31.01 -2.75 -3.15
CA PHE A 8 30.31 -1.49 -3.35
C PHE A 8 29.27 -1.60 -4.47
N THR A 9 29.61 -2.22 -5.61
CA THR A 9 28.68 -2.45 -6.70
C THR A 9 27.51 -3.34 -6.28
N LYS A 10 27.74 -4.38 -5.46
CA LYS A 10 26.66 -5.23 -4.90
C LYS A 10 25.78 -4.49 -3.90
N ALA A 11 26.36 -3.68 -3.02
CA ALA A 11 25.59 -2.86 -2.09
C ALA A 11 24.73 -1.82 -2.85
N ALA A 12 25.29 -1.20 -3.89
CA ALA A 12 24.56 -0.28 -4.75
C ALA A 12 23.43 -0.95 -5.54
N SER A 13 23.63 -2.15 -6.09
CA SER A 13 22.57 -2.90 -6.77
C SER A 13 21.48 -3.35 -5.80
N GLN A 14 21.85 -3.86 -4.62
CA GLN A 14 20.89 -4.22 -3.57
C GLN A 14 20.07 -3.01 -3.09
N PHE A 15 20.69 -1.83 -3.01
CA PHE A 15 19.96 -0.60 -2.69
C PHE A 15 19.02 -0.18 -3.81
N ALA A 16 19.45 -0.28 -5.08
CA ALA A 16 18.62 0.00 -6.24
C ALA A 16 17.41 -0.95 -6.32
N ASP A 17 17.61 -2.25 -6.05
CA ASP A 17 16.55 -3.26 -6.00
C ASP A 17 15.56 -3.02 -4.85
N ALA A 18 16.06 -2.59 -3.69
CA ALA A 18 15.22 -2.19 -2.57
C ALA A 18 14.38 -0.94 -2.92
N ALA A 19 15.00 0.09 -3.48
CA ALA A 19 14.31 1.31 -3.91
C ALA A 19 13.25 1.02 -4.98
N ALA A 20 13.56 0.16 -5.96
CA ALA A 20 12.61 -0.27 -6.98
C ALA A 20 11.41 -1.03 -6.37
N ASN A 21 11.65 -1.91 -5.40
CA ASN A 21 10.59 -2.63 -4.70
C ASN A 21 9.70 -1.72 -3.86
N VAL A 22 10.28 -0.73 -3.16
CA VAL A 22 9.53 0.28 -2.41
C VAL A 22 8.66 1.12 -3.34
N ASN A 23 9.23 1.61 -4.45
CA ASN A 23 8.48 2.39 -5.45
C ASN A 23 7.32 1.58 -6.05
N ARG A 24 7.56 0.31 -6.39
CA ARG A 24 6.51 -0.59 -6.90
C ARG A 24 5.39 -0.81 -5.89
N LEU A 25 5.75 -1.01 -4.62
CA LEU A 25 4.76 -1.24 -3.55
C LEU A 25 3.92 0.02 -3.28
N ALA A 26 4.56 1.19 -3.28
CA ALA A 26 3.88 2.47 -3.16
C ALA A 26 2.91 2.71 -4.33
N LEU A 27 3.34 2.44 -5.57
CA LEU A 27 2.47 2.54 -6.75
C LEU A 27 1.28 1.59 -6.68
N GLN A 28 1.46 0.34 -6.25
CA GLN A 28 0.35 -0.61 -6.08
C GLN A 28 -0.63 -0.16 -5.01
N ASN A 29 -0.15 0.41 -3.90
CA ASN A 29 -1.01 0.95 -2.86
C ASN A 29 -1.80 2.16 -3.37
N ALA A 30 -1.15 3.05 -4.12
CA ALA A 30 -1.80 4.20 -4.74
C ALA A 30 -2.87 3.77 -5.75
N GLU A 31 -2.58 2.77 -6.59
CA GLU A 31 -3.54 2.21 -7.55
C GLU A 31 -4.75 1.61 -6.84
N LYS A 32 -4.54 0.83 -5.77
CA LYS A 32 -5.63 0.27 -4.96
C LYS A 32 -6.45 1.36 -4.29
N ALA A 33 -5.81 2.33 -3.65
CA ALA A 33 -6.50 3.45 -3.01
C ALA A 33 -7.33 4.24 -4.04
N PHE A 34 -6.78 4.48 -5.22
CA PHE A 34 -7.49 5.15 -6.31
C PHE A 34 -8.68 4.32 -6.81
N GLY A 35 -8.49 3.01 -7.03
CA GLY A 35 -9.57 2.10 -7.42
C GLY A 35 -10.72 2.05 -6.41
N LEU A 36 -10.40 2.07 -5.11
CA LEU A 36 -11.42 2.11 -4.05
C LEU A 36 -12.22 3.42 -4.06
N HIS A 37 -11.56 4.56 -4.25
CA HIS A 37 -12.25 5.84 -4.36
C HIS A 37 -13.11 5.92 -5.62
N LEU A 38 -12.61 5.40 -6.75
CA LEU A 38 -13.37 5.38 -8.00
C LEU A 38 -14.62 4.50 -7.85
N ALA A 39 -14.48 3.28 -7.31
CA ALA A 39 -15.61 2.39 -7.06
C ALA A 39 -16.65 3.04 -6.13
N ALA A 40 -16.20 3.69 -5.04
CA ALA A 40 -17.09 4.40 -4.13
C ALA A 40 -17.85 5.54 -4.84
N VAL A 41 -17.17 6.30 -5.71
CA VAL A 41 -17.79 7.36 -6.52
C VAL A 41 -18.80 6.79 -7.50
N GLU A 42 -18.46 5.73 -8.22
CA GLU A 42 -19.36 5.07 -9.17
C GLU A 42 -20.63 4.57 -8.49
N GLU A 43 -20.50 3.90 -7.34
CA GLU A 43 -21.63 3.39 -6.58
C GLU A 43 -22.50 4.52 -5.99
N ASN A 44 -21.88 5.58 -5.47
CA ASN A 44 -22.60 6.76 -4.96
C ASN A 44 -23.34 7.50 -6.09
N LEU A 45 -22.73 7.65 -7.26
CA LEU A 45 -23.34 8.28 -8.43
C LEU A 45 -24.52 7.46 -8.94
N ASN A 46 -24.36 6.14 -9.08
CA ASN A 46 -25.45 5.26 -9.49
C ASN A 46 -26.64 5.36 -8.53
N ALA A 47 -26.39 5.36 -7.21
CA ALA A 47 -27.44 5.52 -6.21
C ALA A 47 -28.11 6.90 -6.26
N ALA A 48 -27.33 7.97 -6.47
CA ALA A 48 -27.84 9.33 -6.60
C ALA A 48 -28.69 9.51 -7.86
N PHE A 49 -28.26 8.96 -9.01
CA PHE A 49 -29.04 9.01 -10.26
C PHE A 49 -30.34 8.21 -10.15
N ALA A 50 -30.31 7.03 -9.54
CA ALA A 50 -31.52 6.25 -9.29
C ALA A 50 -32.52 7.04 -8.42
N PHE A 51 -32.05 7.66 -7.34
CA PHE A 51 -32.89 8.48 -6.48
C PHE A 51 -33.39 9.77 -7.13
N ALA A 52 -32.57 10.42 -7.95
CA ALA A 52 -32.99 11.57 -8.74
C ALA A 52 -34.10 11.19 -9.74
N GLY A 53 -34.02 10.01 -10.34
CA GLY A 53 -35.08 9.46 -11.17
C GLY A 53 -36.39 9.31 -10.40
N GLU A 54 -36.34 8.71 -9.20
CA GLU A 54 -37.52 8.58 -8.33
C GLU A 54 -38.08 9.93 -7.88
N LEU A 55 -37.23 10.92 -7.61
CA LEU A 55 -37.66 12.28 -7.25
C LEU A 55 -38.37 13.00 -8.39
N ILE A 56 -37.99 12.78 -9.65
CA ILE A 56 -38.66 13.38 -10.81
C ILE A 56 -40.09 12.83 -10.96
N GLU A 57 -40.34 11.61 -10.49
CA GLU A 57 -41.67 10.99 -10.52
C GLU A 57 -42.60 11.48 -9.38
N VAL A 58 -42.06 12.16 -8.37
CA VAL A 58 -42.85 12.72 -7.25
C VAL A 58 -43.70 13.90 -7.73
N ARG A 59 -45.02 13.81 -7.56
CA ARG A 59 -45.97 14.86 -7.97
C ARG A 59 -46.60 15.62 -6.80
N ASP A 60 -46.49 15.11 -5.59
CA ASP A 60 -47.13 15.66 -4.39
C ASP A 60 -46.33 15.35 -3.11
N ALA A 61 -46.83 15.84 -1.98
CA ALA A 61 -46.20 15.67 -0.67
C ALA A 61 -46.23 14.21 -0.16
N GLU A 62 -47.17 13.38 -0.63
CA GLU A 62 -47.23 11.95 -0.29
C GLU A 62 -46.13 11.18 -1.01
N GLY A 63 -45.89 11.47 -2.29
CA GLY A 63 -44.77 10.94 -3.05
C GLY A 63 -43.42 11.32 -2.43
N LEU A 64 -43.28 12.56 -1.93
CA LEU A 64 -42.05 12.99 -1.25
C LEU A 64 -41.82 12.20 0.05
N LYS A 65 -42.88 11.98 0.85
CA LYS A 65 -42.81 11.15 2.06
C LYS A 65 -42.46 9.69 1.75
N ALA A 66 -42.89 9.18 0.60
CA ALA A 66 -42.58 7.81 0.18
C ALA A 66 -41.10 7.63 -0.17
N VAL A 67 -40.44 8.63 -0.77
CA VAL A 67 -39.02 8.55 -1.16
C VAL A 67 -38.06 9.04 -0.07
N TRP A 68 -38.54 9.78 0.93
CA TRP A 68 -37.71 10.30 2.03
C TRP A 68 -36.88 9.23 2.76
N PRO A 69 -37.44 8.06 3.14
CA PRO A 69 -36.65 6.99 3.76
C PRO A 69 -35.51 6.49 2.87
N LYS A 70 -35.73 6.41 1.55
CA LYS A 70 -34.68 6.02 0.60
C LYS A 70 -33.56 7.05 0.54
N GLY A 71 -33.88 8.34 0.58
CA GLY A 71 -32.86 9.40 0.65
C GLY A 71 -31.96 9.25 1.89
N ILE A 72 -32.55 8.96 3.06
CA ILE A 72 -31.79 8.68 4.29
C ILE A 72 -30.92 7.43 4.13
N GLN A 73 -31.46 6.37 3.53
CA GLN A 73 -30.71 5.12 3.29
C GLN A 73 -29.52 5.35 2.36
N ILE A 74 -29.67 6.15 1.30
CA ILE A 74 -28.58 6.50 0.38
C ILE A 74 -27.52 7.31 1.10
N ALA A 75 -27.91 8.32 1.89
CA ALA A 75 -26.95 9.10 2.67
C ALA A 75 -26.14 8.21 3.63
N ARG A 76 -26.81 7.26 4.30
CA ARG A 76 -26.16 6.28 5.16
C ARG A 76 -25.21 5.36 4.38
N ALA A 77 -25.67 4.79 3.27
CA ALA A 77 -24.87 3.90 2.44
C ALA A 77 -23.63 4.62 1.89
N ASN A 78 -23.76 5.87 1.45
CA ASN A 78 -22.64 6.68 0.98
C ASN A 78 -21.63 6.95 2.12
N ALA A 79 -22.09 7.18 3.34
CA ALA A 79 -21.24 7.36 4.50
C ALA A 79 -20.49 6.06 4.88
N GLU A 80 -21.19 4.93 4.94
CA GLU A 80 -20.60 3.61 5.22
C GLU A 80 -19.55 3.25 4.16
N ARG A 81 -19.85 3.49 2.88
CA ARG A 81 -18.94 3.22 1.75
C ARG A 81 -17.72 4.15 1.74
N SER A 82 -17.90 5.43 2.05
CA SER A 82 -16.79 6.38 2.19
C SER A 82 -15.87 6.02 3.36
N PHE A 83 -16.47 5.61 4.49
CA PHE A 83 -15.71 5.17 5.65
C PHE A 83 -14.97 3.86 5.38
N GLY A 84 -15.61 2.90 4.69
CA GLY A 84 -14.99 1.65 4.25
C GLY A 84 -13.80 1.89 3.33
N ALA A 85 -13.95 2.74 2.30
CA ALA A 85 -12.88 3.11 1.39
C ALA A 85 -11.70 3.78 2.12
N ALA A 86 -11.98 4.66 3.09
CA ALA A 86 -10.95 5.29 3.92
C ALA A 86 -10.22 4.26 4.80
N GLN A 87 -10.95 3.32 5.41
CA GLN A 87 -10.38 2.26 6.23
C GLN A 87 -9.49 1.32 5.40
N GLU A 88 -9.91 0.94 4.20
CA GLU A 88 -9.13 0.08 3.31
C GLU A 88 -7.88 0.79 2.76
N ALA A 89 -7.99 2.07 2.40
CA ALA A 89 -6.84 2.88 2.00
C ALA A 89 -5.81 3.03 3.15
N PHE A 90 -6.30 3.22 4.38
CA PHE A 90 -5.45 3.28 5.57
C PHE A 90 -4.78 1.94 5.85
N ALA A 91 -5.54 0.83 5.83
CA ALA A 91 -5.01 -0.51 6.03
C ALA A 91 -3.97 -0.89 4.96
N GLY A 92 -4.21 -0.53 3.70
CA GLY A 92 -3.24 -0.70 2.60
C GLY A 92 -1.95 0.07 2.85
N THR A 93 -2.06 1.30 3.36
CA THR A 93 -0.89 2.13 3.72
C THR A 93 -0.09 1.54 4.87
N VAL A 94 -0.75 1.10 5.95
CA VAL A 94 -0.09 0.42 7.07
C VAL A 94 0.66 -0.83 6.60
N LYS A 95 -0.01 -1.68 5.81
CA LYS A 95 0.60 -2.90 5.26
C LYS A 95 1.77 -2.61 4.32
N THR A 96 1.70 -1.52 3.57
CA THR A 96 2.80 -1.03 2.73
C THR A 96 4.00 -0.67 3.59
N ASN A 97 3.80 0.06 4.68
CA ASN A 97 4.87 0.43 5.61
C ASN A 97 5.47 -0.81 6.32
N GLU A 98 4.66 -1.79 6.70
CA GLU A 98 5.14 -3.05 7.25
C GLU A 98 6.03 -3.81 6.26
N ALA A 99 5.64 -3.88 5.00
CA ALA A 99 6.43 -4.53 3.96
C ALA A 99 7.72 -3.77 3.63
N ILE A 100 7.72 -2.43 3.66
CA ILE A 100 8.94 -1.61 3.58
C ILE A 100 9.85 -1.90 4.78
N GLY A 101 9.30 -1.99 6.00
CA GLY A 101 10.04 -2.35 7.19
C GLY A 101 10.65 -3.76 7.13
N ALA A 102 9.91 -4.72 6.58
CA ALA A 102 10.41 -6.07 6.34
C ALA A 102 11.56 -6.10 5.31
N LEU A 103 11.48 -5.30 4.25
CA LEU A 103 12.58 -5.10 3.30
C LEU A 103 13.82 -4.52 3.99
N ALA A 104 13.66 -3.46 4.80
CA ALA A 104 14.75 -2.87 5.56
C ALA A 104 15.42 -3.88 6.52
N LYS A 105 14.62 -4.69 7.22
CA LYS A 105 15.11 -5.77 8.08
C LYS A 105 15.91 -6.81 7.29
N SER A 106 15.42 -7.24 6.12
CA SER A 106 16.14 -8.18 5.26
C SER A 106 17.50 -7.64 4.81
N GLN A 107 17.59 -6.34 4.49
CA GLN A 107 18.86 -5.71 4.12
C GLN A 107 19.85 -5.68 5.30
N PHE A 108 19.37 -5.41 6.52
CA PHE A 108 20.20 -5.48 7.74
C PHE A 108 20.71 -6.90 8.01
N GLU A 109 19.86 -7.91 7.86
CA GLU A 109 20.26 -9.31 8.02
C GLU A 109 21.30 -9.73 6.98
N GLN A 110 21.16 -9.30 5.72
CA GLN A 110 22.13 -9.55 4.67
C GLN A 110 23.48 -8.86 4.94
N ALA A 111 23.46 -7.60 5.39
CA ALA A 111 24.68 -6.89 5.79
C ALA A 111 25.38 -7.56 6.98
N GLY A 112 24.62 -7.99 7.99
CA GLY A 112 25.14 -8.75 9.14
C GLY A 112 25.75 -10.09 8.73
N ALA A 113 25.14 -10.79 7.76
CA ALA A 113 25.69 -12.03 7.20
C ALA A 113 27.00 -11.80 6.43
N GLN A 114 27.11 -10.69 5.68
CA GLN A 114 28.34 -10.30 4.99
C GLN A 114 29.47 -10.00 5.99
N VAL A 115 29.20 -9.23 7.05
CA VAL A 115 30.18 -8.94 8.10
C VAL A 115 30.64 -10.22 8.80
N LYS A 116 29.73 -11.14 9.14
CA LYS A 116 30.09 -12.45 9.68
C LYS A 116 31.01 -13.23 8.75
N ALA A 117 30.70 -13.25 7.45
CA ALA A 117 31.50 -13.95 6.45
C ALA A 117 32.90 -13.33 6.27
N GLU A 118 33.03 -12.01 6.38
CA GLU A 118 34.32 -11.33 6.36
C GLU A 118 35.15 -11.60 7.61
N VAL A 119 34.53 -11.57 8.80
CA VAL A 119 35.19 -11.91 10.07
C VAL A 119 35.67 -13.36 10.07
N GLU A 120 34.88 -14.31 9.54
CA GLU A 120 35.32 -15.69 9.37
C GLU A 120 36.49 -15.82 8.40
N LYS A 121 36.47 -15.09 7.26
CA LYS A 121 37.60 -15.08 6.32
C LYS A 121 38.86 -14.49 6.95
N ALA A 122 38.75 -13.38 7.68
CA ALA A 122 39.87 -12.75 8.36
C ALA A 122 40.45 -13.66 9.45
N THR A 123 39.60 -14.31 10.24
CA THR A 123 40.01 -15.28 11.27
C THR A 123 40.70 -16.50 10.67
N LYS A 124 40.19 -17.03 9.54
CA LYS A 124 40.81 -18.15 8.81
C LYS A 124 42.15 -17.76 8.16
N ALA A 125 42.29 -16.52 7.71
CA ALA A 125 43.55 -16.01 7.15
C ALA A 125 44.61 -15.81 8.26
N ALA A 126 44.22 -15.23 9.40
CA ALA A 126 45.10 -15.04 10.55
C ALA A 126 45.59 -16.38 11.14
N SER A 127 44.71 -17.37 11.24
CA SER A 127 45.08 -18.73 11.71
C SER A 127 45.96 -19.52 10.72
N LYS A 128 45.94 -19.19 9.42
CA LYS A 128 46.90 -19.71 8.44
C LYS A 128 48.25 -18.99 8.46
N ALA A 129 48.28 -17.70 8.81
CA ALA A 129 49.51 -16.91 8.89
C ALA A 129 50.28 -17.11 10.21
N ALA A 130 49.61 -17.63 11.25
CA ALA A 130 50.20 -17.96 12.55
C ALA A 130 50.76 -19.39 12.65
N LYS A 131 50.75 -20.15 11.54
CA LYS A 131 51.41 -21.46 11.39
C LYS A 131 52.60 -21.32 10.45
#